data_AF-A0A832TG94-F1
#
_entry.id   AF-A0A832TG94-F1
#
_cell.length_a   1.000
_cell.length_b   1.000
_cell.length_c   1.000
_cell.angle_alpha   90.00
_cell.angle_beta   90.00
_cell.angle_gamma   90.00
#
_symmetry.space_group_name_H-M   'P 1'
#
loop_
_entity.id
_entity.type
_entity.pdbx_description
1 polymer ?
#
loop_
_entity_poly.entity_id
_entity_poly.type
_entity_poly.pdbx_seq_one_letter_code
_entity_poly.pdbx_strand_id
1 'polypeptide(L)' 'MATWKDHGELFVRYRRNPILTVEDWPYQANSVFNPAAVIVDGKTLLLVRVEDHRGFSHFT' A
#
# COMPACT_ATOMS: atom_id res chain seq x y z
N MET A 1 18.67 -24.59 15.77
CA MET A 1 18.73 -23.35 14.98
C MET A 1 18.18 -23.66 13.61
N ALA A 2 17.11 -23.00 13.18
CA ALA A 2 16.56 -23.23 11.84
C ALA A 2 17.45 -22.55 10.80
N THR A 3 18.02 -23.33 9.88
CA THR A 3 18.76 -22.83 8.73
C THR A 3 17.75 -22.49 7.63
N TRP A 4 17.51 -21.20 7.43
CA TRP A 4 16.72 -20.70 6.31
C TRP A 4 17.57 -20.76 5.04
N LYS A 5 17.02 -21.37 3.99
CA LYS A 5 17.65 -21.40 2.68
C LYS A 5 17.30 -20.09 1.96
N ASP A 6 18.32 -19.31 1.60
CA ASP A 6 18.11 -18.12 0.77
C ASP A 6 17.74 -18.58 -0.66
N HIS A 7 16.58 -18.14 -1.13
CA HIS A 7 16.04 -18.46 -2.45
C HIS A 7 16.23 -17.31 -3.46
N GLY A 8 16.88 -16.21 -3.05
CA GLY A 8 17.01 -14.99 -3.83
C GLY A 8 15.72 -14.14 -3.82
N GLU A 9 15.86 -12.85 -4.11
CA GLU A 9 14.70 -11.95 -4.22
C GLU A 9 13.97 -12.14 -5.55
N LEU A 10 12.71 -12.59 -5.49
CA LEU A 10 11.84 -12.72 -6.67
C LEU A 10 11.26 -11.37 -7.14
N PHE A 11 11.21 -10.37 -6.27
CA PHE A 11 10.60 -9.07 -6.54
C PHE A 11 11.64 -7.96 -6.39
N VAL A 12 11.80 -7.16 -7.44
CA VAL A 12 12.64 -5.96 -7.39
C VAL A 12 11.79 -4.76 -7.02
N ARG A 13 12.22 -4.00 -6.00
CA ARG A 13 11.51 -2.79 -5.57
C ARG A 13 11.48 -1.77 -6.71
N TYR A 14 10.28 -1.30 -7.06
CA TYR A 14 10.14 -0.25 -8.06
C TYR A 14 10.73 1.08 -7.54
N ARG A 15 11.57 1.71 -8.37
CA ARG A 15 12.34 2.91 -7.99
C ARG A 15 11.49 4.13 -7.61
N ARG A 16 10.22 4.19 -8.06
CA ARG A 16 9.29 5.30 -7.74
C ARG A 16 8.39 4.99 -6.56
N ASN A 17 8.64 3.91 -5.81
CA ASN A 17 7.91 3.68 -4.57
C ASN A 17 8.24 4.79 -3.54
N PRO A 18 7.25 5.21 -2.72
CA PRO A 18 5.87 4.68 -2.65
C PRO A 18 5.00 5.12 -3.85
N ILE A 19 4.06 4.24 -4.26
CA ILE A 19 3.15 4.51 -5.39
C ILE A 19 2.09 5.57 -5.01
N LEU A 20 1.72 5.60 -3.74
CA LEU A 20 0.78 6.55 -3.15
C LEU A 20 1.39 7.13 -1.87
N THR A 21 1.17 8.41 -1.61
CA THR A 21 1.56 9.11 -0.39
C THR A 21 0.35 9.79 0.24
N VAL A 22 0.52 10.34 1.45
CA VAL A 22 -0.58 11.04 2.15
C VAL A 22 -1.03 12.29 1.41
N GLU A 23 -0.15 12.89 0.59
CA GLU A 23 -0.42 14.06 -0.24
C GLU A 23 -1.39 13.79 -1.41
N ASP A 24 -1.60 12.51 -1.77
CA ASP A 24 -2.56 12.14 -2.84
C ASP A 24 -4.02 12.25 -2.39
N TRP A 25 -4.27 12.46 -1.10
CA TRP A 25 -5.61 12.54 -0.54
C TRP A 25 -6.15 13.98 -0.47
N PRO A 26 -7.45 14.19 -0.75
CA PRO A 26 -8.04 15.53 -0.71
C PRO A 26 -8.28 16.04 0.74
N TYR A 27 -7.82 15.31 1.74
CA TYR A 27 -7.95 15.65 3.17
C TYR A 27 -6.70 15.20 3.94
N GLN A 28 -6.56 15.69 5.17
CA GLN A 28 -5.44 15.33 6.04
C GLN A 28 -5.49 13.86 6.45
N ALA A 29 -4.54 13.08 5.93
CA ALA A 29 -4.30 11.70 6.32
C ALA A 29 -3.04 11.60 7.18
N ASN A 30 -3.09 10.76 8.22
CA ASN A 30 -1.93 10.41 9.02
C ASN A 30 -1.04 9.39 8.32
N SER A 31 -1.65 8.35 7.73
CA SER A 31 -0.92 7.32 6.98
C SER A 31 -1.79 6.64 5.92
N VAL A 32 -1.13 6.15 4.87
CA VAL A 32 -1.75 5.37 3.78
C VAL A 32 -0.95 4.09 3.59
N PHE A 33 -1.59 2.93 3.78
CA PHE A 33 -0.88 1.66 3.82
C PHE A 33 -1.83 0.47 3.61
N ASN A 34 -1.28 -0.74 3.51
CA ASN A 34 -2.01 -2.00 3.41
C ASN A 34 -3.18 -2.02 2.41
N PRO A 35 -2.97 -1.65 1.12
CA PRO A 35 -4.03 -1.66 0.15
C PRO A 35 -4.41 -3.08 -0.27
N ALA A 36 -5.68 -3.30 -0.58
CA ALA A 36 -6.11 -4.40 -1.43
C ALA A 36 -6.03 -3.97 -2.90
N ALA A 37 -5.82 -4.94 -3.81
CA ALA A 37 -5.78 -4.70 -5.24
C ALA A 37 -6.70 -5.68 -5.98
N VAL A 38 -7.43 -5.18 -6.97
CA VAL A 38 -8.32 -5.98 -7.83
C VAL A 38 -8.30 -5.42 -9.26
N ILE A 39 -8.61 -6.27 -10.24
CA ILE A 39 -8.85 -5.84 -11.62
C ILE A 39 -10.36 -5.85 -11.87
N VAL A 40 -10.91 -4.71 -12.28
CA VAL A 40 -12.32 -4.56 -12.65
C VAL A 40 -12.37 -3.85 -14.01
N ASP A 41 -13.05 -4.46 -14.99
CA ASP A 41 -13.17 -3.94 -16.36
C ASP A 41 -11.82 -3.53 -16.99
N GLY A 42 -10.78 -4.33 -16.74
CA GLY A 42 -9.42 -4.09 -17.26
C GLY A 42 -8.63 -2.99 -16.55
N LYS A 43 -9.17 -2.41 -15.47
CA LYS A 43 -8.47 -1.41 -14.64
C LYS A 43 -8.04 -2.02 -13.32
N THR A 44 -6.82 -1.69 -12.90
CA THR A 44 -6.37 -1.97 -11.53
C THR A 44 -7.01 -0.96 -10.58
N LEU A 45 -7.78 -1.44 -9.62
CA LEU A 45 -8.31 -0.67 -8.52
C LEU A 45 -7.56 -1.02 -7.24
N LEU A 46 -7.22 0.01 -6.47
CA LEU A 46 -6.67 -0.13 -5.13
C LEU A 46 -7.71 0.33 -4.12
N LEU A 47 -8.01 -0.51 -3.13
CA LEU A 47 -8.77 -0.12 -1.96
C LEU A 47 -7.78 0.14 -0.83
N VAL A 48 -7.56 1.41 -0.50
CA VAL A 48 -6.46 1.82 0.36
C VAL A 48 -6.96 2.04 1.78
N ARG A 49 -6.26 1.48 2.77
CA ARG A 49 -6.51 1.82 4.17
C ARG A 49 -5.83 3.15 4.48
N VAL A 50 -6.64 4.11 4.90
CA VAL A 50 -6.19 5.44 5.32
C VAL A 50 -6.44 5.57 6.82
N GLU A 51 -5.45 6.06 7.56
CA GLU A 51 -5.62 6.44 8.96
C GLU A 51 -5.66 7.96 9.07
N ASP A 52 -6.62 8.49 9.82
CA ASP A 52 -6.71 9.92 10.13
C ASP A 52 -5.84 10.30 11.35
N HIS A 53 -5.69 11.59 11.64
CA HIS A 53 -4.91 12.07 12.79
C HIS A 53 -5.58 11.80 14.16
N ARG A 54 -6.80 11.25 14.18
CA ARG A 54 -7.49 10.80 15.40
C ARG A 54 -7.23 9.31 15.67
N GLY A 55 -6.54 8.62 14.76
CA GLY A 55 -6.24 7.19 14.83
C GLY A 55 -7.37 6.30 14.30
N PHE A 56 -8.37 6.85 13.63
CA PHE A 56 -9.41 6.05 12.98
C PHE A 56 -8.95 5.65 11.57
N SER A 57 -9.20 4.40 11.21
CA SER A 57 -8.95 3.91 9.85
C SER A 57 -10.24 3.84 9.05
N HIS A 58 -10.17 4.18 7.76
CA HIS A 58 -11.26 4.00 6.81
C HIS A 58 -10.73 3.59 5.42
N PHE A 59 -11.67 3.24 4.55
CA PHE A 59 -11.42 2.95 3.14
C PHE A 59 -12.03 4.05 2.27
N THR A 60 -11.38 4.34 1.17
CA THR A 60 -11.76 5.37 0.20
C THR A 60 -11.29 4.97 -1.19
#